data_AF-A0A958B0U8-F1
#
_entry.id   AF-A0A958B0U8-F1
#
_cell.length_a   1.000
_cell.length_b   1.000
_cell.length_c   1.000
_cell.angle_alpha   90.00
_cell.angle_beta   90.00
_cell.angle_gamma   90.00
#
_symmetry.space_group_name_H-M   'P 1'
#
loop_
_entity.id
_entity.type
_entity.pdbx_description
1 polymer ?
#
loop_
_entity_poly.entity_id
_entity_poly.type
_entity_poly.pdbx_seq_one_letter_code
_entity_poly.pdbx_strand_id
1 'polypeptide(L)'
;SGEPSMKEIKDLRRATHQTIRDVTADVEAFKFNTAVAKLMALRNTLKAARSTPIYGRDAWNEGVDSLLLLLAPIAPHLTEELWQRRHPGPSVHVQRWPRWDEEAAKEDVVTLVVQVNGKVRGKIEAPANIDEAAARELALAEPNVQRHLEDKVIRKVIVAGGKLVNIVVG
;
A
#
# COMPACT_ATOMS: atom_id res chain seq x y z
N SER A 1 -13.12 7.22 -23.60
CA SER A 1 -12.34 6.48 -22.59
C SER A 1 -10.91 6.33 -23.10
N GLY A 2 -9.93 6.83 -22.34
CA GLY A 2 -8.50 6.72 -22.70
C GLY A 2 -7.93 5.35 -22.33
N GLU A 3 -6.64 5.15 -22.62
CA GLU A 3 -5.89 4.01 -22.10
C GLU A 3 -5.46 4.28 -20.65
N PRO A 4 -5.50 3.28 -19.74
CA PRO A 4 -4.94 3.43 -18.41
C PRO A 4 -3.43 3.64 -18.50
N SER A 5 -2.91 4.57 -17.72
CA SER A 5 -1.46 4.77 -17.62
C SER A 5 -0.79 3.56 -16.96
N MET A 6 0.48 3.34 -17.30
CA MET A 6 1.30 2.31 -16.64
C MET A 6 1.37 2.50 -15.13
N LYS A 7 1.33 3.74 -14.66
CA LYS A 7 1.31 4.07 -13.23
C LYS A 7 0.02 3.62 -12.55
N GLU A 8 -1.14 3.91 -13.15
CA GLU A 8 -2.44 3.46 -12.60
C GLU A 8 -2.52 1.94 -12.54
N ILE A 9 -2.03 1.24 -13.57
CA ILE A 9 -1.95 -0.22 -13.59
C ILE A 9 -1.06 -0.71 -12.44
N LYS A 10 0.16 -0.17 -12.34
CA LYS A 10 1.14 -0.60 -11.33
C LYS A 10 0.63 -0.35 -9.90
N ASP A 11 0.02 0.81 -9.65
CA ASP A 11 -0.48 1.17 -8.33
C ASP A 11 -1.65 0.27 -7.89
N LEU A 12 -2.59 -0.05 -8.79
CA LEU A 12 -3.70 -0.96 -8.47
C LEU A 12 -3.24 -2.40 -8.26
N ARG A 13 -2.32 -2.90 -9.11
CA ARG A 13 -1.75 -4.24 -8.95
C ARG A 13 -0.96 -4.33 -7.65
N ARG A 14 -0.16 -3.31 -7.29
CA ARG A 14 0.54 -3.26 -6.01
C ARG A 14 -0.41 -3.38 -4.82
N ALA A 15 -1.46 -2.56 -4.78
CA ALA A 15 -2.45 -2.60 -3.71
C ALA A 15 -3.12 -3.99 -3.60
N THR A 16 -3.40 -4.62 -4.75
CA THR A 16 -3.98 -5.97 -4.81
C THR A 16 -3.03 -7.02 -4.23
N HIS A 17 -1.79 -7.09 -4.71
CA HIS A 17 -0.84 -8.11 -4.27
C HIS A 17 -0.37 -7.90 -2.83
N GLN A 18 -0.22 -6.66 -2.37
CA GLN A 18 0.01 -6.36 -0.94
C GLN A 18 -1.16 -6.86 -0.09
N THR A 19 -2.40 -6.63 -0.52
CA THR A 19 -3.58 -7.11 0.22
C THR A 19 -3.63 -8.64 0.27
N ILE A 20 -3.34 -9.34 -0.84
CA ILE A 20 -3.27 -10.81 -0.84
C ILE A 20 -2.25 -11.30 0.18
N ARG A 21 -1.02 -10.79 0.12
CA ARG A 21 0.06 -11.17 1.06
C ARG A 21 -0.35 -10.91 2.51
N ASP A 22 -0.79 -9.69 2.79
CA ASP A 22 -1.02 -9.23 4.15
C ASP A 22 -2.28 -9.83 4.78
N VAL A 23 -3.32 -10.14 3.99
CA VAL A 23 -4.52 -10.87 4.45
C VAL A 23 -4.21 -12.35 4.65
N THR A 24 -3.39 -12.96 3.78
CA THR A 24 -2.95 -14.36 3.95
C THR A 24 -2.26 -14.53 5.30
N ALA A 25 -1.27 -13.67 5.60
CA ALA A 25 -0.56 -13.68 6.87
C ALA A 25 -1.48 -13.44 8.09
N ASP A 26 -2.47 -12.54 7.97
CA ASP A 26 -3.42 -12.30 9.05
C ASP A 26 -4.35 -13.48 9.30
N VAL A 27 -4.85 -14.13 8.24
CA VAL A 27 -5.70 -15.31 8.35
C VAL A 27 -4.95 -16.47 8.99
N GLU A 28 -3.70 -16.72 8.58
CA GLU A 28 -2.83 -17.73 9.20
C GLU A 28 -2.56 -17.44 10.68
N ALA A 29 -2.48 -16.16 11.05
CA ALA A 29 -2.30 -15.70 12.42
C ALA A 29 -3.61 -15.53 13.21
N PHE A 30 -4.76 -15.95 12.66
CA PHE A 30 -6.10 -15.79 13.26
C PHE A 30 -6.49 -14.32 13.58
N LYS A 31 -5.93 -13.35 12.84
CA LYS A 31 -6.20 -11.90 12.99
C LYS A 31 -7.27 -11.41 12.01
N PHE A 32 -8.48 -11.97 12.10
CA PHE A 32 -9.55 -11.66 11.14
C PHE A 32 -9.98 -10.18 11.11
N ASN A 33 -9.92 -9.48 12.25
CA ASN A 33 -10.28 -8.06 12.29
C ASN A 33 -9.33 -7.19 11.45
N THR A 34 -8.03 -7.48 11.47
CA THR A 34 -7.05 -6.75 10.66
C THR A 34 -7.12 -7.16 9.20
N ALA A 35 -7.42 -8.43 8.92
CA ALA A 35 -7.71 -8.91 7.56
C ALA A 35 -8.88 -8.14 6.93
N VAL A 36 -10.00 -8.00 7.65
CA VAL A 36 -11.16 -7.21 7.18
C VAL A 36 -10.79 -5.76 6.92
N ALA A 37 -10.01 -5.13 7.79
CA ALA A 37 -9.56 -3.75 7.60
C ALA A 37 -8.72 -3.59 6.31
N LYS A 38 -7.83 -4.55 6.01
CA LYS A 38 -7.05 -4.57 4.76
C LYS A 38 -7.95 -4.78 3.53
N LEU A 39 -8.94 -5.66 3.62
CA LEU A 39 -9.93 -5.84 2.54
C LEU A 39 -10.76 -4.57 2.28
N MET A 40 -11.13 -3.84 3.34
CA MET A 40 -11.79 -2.53 3.21
C MET A 40 -10.90 -1.50 2.52
N ALA A 41 -9.60 -1.49 2.81
CA ALA A 41 -8.64 -0.64 2.11
C ALA A 41 -8.58 -0.96 0.61
N LEU A 42 -8.44 -2.24 0.23
CA LEU A 42 -8.47 -2.66 -1.18
C LEU A 42 -9.79 -2.27 -1.86
N ARG A 43 -10.93 -2.48 -1.19
CA ARG A 43 -12.24 -2.07 -1.70
C ARG A 43 -12.32 -0.57 -1.94
N ASN A 44 -11.69 0.26 -1.11
CA ASN A 44 -11.65 1.70 -1.31
C ASN A 44 -10.74 2.09 -2.49
N THR A 45 -9.59 1.42 -2.66
CA THR A 45 -8.72 1.57 -3.84
C THR A 45 -9.48 1.25 -5.13
N LEU A 46 -10.21 0.12 -5.16
CA LEU A 46 -11.09 -0.24 -6.27
C LEU A 46 -12.20 0.80 -6.45
N LYS A 47 -12.84 1.27 -5.38
CA LYS A 47 -13.87 2.32 -5.51
C LYS A 47 -13.33 3.58 -6.20
N ALA A 48 -12.10 4.00 -5.90
CA ALA A 48 -11.46 5.14 -6.55
C ALA A 48 -11.11 4.85 -8.02
N ALA A 49 -10.53 3.68 -8.29
CA ALA A 49 -10.16 3.25 -9.64
C ALA A 49 -11.37 3.12 -10.59
N ARG A 50 -12.59 2.95 -10.07
CA ARG A 50 -13.82 2.85 -10.86
C ARG A 50 -14.08 4.08 -11.75
N SER A 51 -13.59 5.25 -11.34
CA SER A 51 -13.74 6.51 -12.08
C SER A 51 -12.57 6.79 -13.04
N THR A 52 -11.68 5.83 -13.25
CA THR A 52 -10.47 5.97 -14.09
C THR A 52 -10.52 5.02 -15.29
N PRO A 53 -9.67 5.19 -16.31
CA PRO A 53 -9.64 4.32 -17.49
C PRO A 53 -9.33 2.83 -17.21
N ILE A 54 -8.84 2.50 -16.02
CA ILE A 54 -8.54 1.11 -15.61
C ILE A 54 -9.81 0.28 -15.33
N TYR A 55 -10.96 0.92 -15.14
CA TYR A 55 -12.20 0.24 -14.82
C TYR A 55 -12.55 -0.82 -15.87
N GLY A 56 -12.79 -2.06 -15.42
CA GLY A 56 -13.11 -3.19 -16.29
C GLY A 56 -11.93 -3.80 -17.05
N ARG A 57 -10.70 -3.29 -16.85
CA ARG A 57 -9.46 -3.86 -17.43
C ARG A 57 -8.87 -4.96 -16.55
N ASP A 58 -7.80 -5.60 -17.02
CA ASP A 58 -7.21 -6.78 -16.38
C ASP A 58 -6.82 -6.53 -14.91
N ALA A 59 -6.09 -5.45 -14.62
CA ALA A 59 -5.70 -5.10 -13.25
C ALA A 59 -6.92 -4.80 -12.34
N TRP A 60 -8.01 -4.25 -12.89
CA TRP A 60 -9.26 -4.07 -12.17
C TRP A 60 -9.91 -5.41 -11.82
N ASN A 61 -10.00 -6.30 -12.82
CA ASN A 61 -10.62 -7.61 -12.64
C ASN A 61 -9.80 -8.48 -11.67
N GLU A 62 -8.48 -8.47 -11.76
CA GLU A 62 -7.55 -9.09 -10.81
C GLU A 62 -7.84 -8.62 -9.37
N GLY A 63 -7.97 -7.29 -9.17
CA GLY A 63 -8.27 -6.71 -7.87
C GLY A 63 -9.64 -7.12 -7.31
N VAL A 64 -10.69 -7.09 -8.13
CA VAL A 64 -12.04 -7.49 -7.71
C VAL A 64 -12.11 -8.99 -7.39
N ASP A 65 -11.53 -9.83 -8.24
CA ASP A 65 -11.56 -11.28 -8.04
C ASP A 65 -10.76 -11.68 -6.80
N SER A 66 -9.60 -11.06 -6.59
CA SER A 66 -8.80 -11.24 -5.38
C SER A 66 -9.57 -10.82 -4.13
N LEU A 67 -10.26 -9.67 -4.17
CA LEU A 67 -11.09 -9.21 -3.05
C LEU A 67 -12.19 -10.23 -2.71
N LEU A 68 -12.88 -10.79 -3.72
CA LEU A 68 -13.94 -11.77 -3.49
C LEU A 68 -13.40 -13.08 -2.92
N LEU A 69 -12.29 -13.59 -3.45
CA LEU A 69 -11.65 -14.81 -2.96
C LEU A 69 -11.17 -14.66 -1.51
N LEU A 70 -10.51 -13.55 -1.18
CA LEU A 70 -10.01 -13.29 0.17
C LEU A 70 -11.14 -13.05 1.18
N LEU A 71 -12.27 -12.49 0.74
CA LEU A 71 -13.44 -12.23 1.58
C LEU A 71 -14.33 -13.47 1.78
N ALA A 72 -14.19 -14.49 0.93
CA ALA A 72 -15.06 -15.66 0.93
C ALA A 72 -15.16 -16.41 2.27
N PRO A 73 -14.07 -16.58 3.06
CA PRO A 73 -14.18 -17.19 4.40
C PRO A 73 -14.99 -16.37 5.41
N ILE A 74 -15.20 -15.07 5.15
CA ILE A 74 -15.81 -14.11 6.08
C ILE A 74 -17.27 -13.82 5.68
N ALA A 75 -17.53 -13.66 4.38
CA ALA A 75 -18.86 -13.33 3.86
C ALA A 75 -19.30 -14.29 2.74
N PRO A 76 -19.41 -15.61 3.03
CA PRO A 76 -19.43 -16.66 2.01
C PRO A 76 -20.59 -16.58 1.02
N HIS A 77 -21.79 -16.23 1.48
CA HIS A 77 -22.98 -16.12 0.64
C HIS A 77 -22.91 -14.90 -0.30
N LEU A 78 -22.41 -13.77 0.22
CA LEU A 78 -22.27 -12.55 -0.56
C LEU A 78 -21.22 -12.71 -1.65
N THR A 79 -20.08 -13.30 -1.30
CA THR A 79 -19.01 -13.54 -2.27
C THR A 79 -19.41 -14.56 -3.32
N GLU A 80 -20.18 -15.60 -2.97
CA GLU A 80 -20.69 -16.56 -3.96
C GLU A 80 -21.60 -15.88 -4.99
N GLU A 81 -22.58 -15.11 -4.54
CA GLU A 81 -23.51 -14.40 -5.44
C GLU A 81 -22.76 -13.42 -6.36
N LEU A 82 -21.81 -12.66 -5.82
CA LEU A 82 -21.01 -11.72 -6.60
C LEU A 82 -20.05 -12.43 -7.55
N TRP A 83 -19.49 -13.58 -7.15
CA TRP A 83 -18.63 -14.39 -7.96
C TRP A 83 -19.37 -14.99 -9.15
N GLN A 84 -20.54 -15.62 -8.94
CA GLN A 84 -21.35 -16.20 -10.01
C GLN A 84 -21.78 -15.17 -11.07
N ARG A 85 -22.03 -13.92 -10.65
CA ARG A 85 -22.33 -12.81 -11.58
C ARG A 85 -21.15 -12.44 -12.49
N ARG A 86 -19.91 -12.67 -12.04
CA ARG A 86 -18.68 -12.36 -12.79
C ARG A 86 -18.17 -13.56 -13.57
N HIS A 87 -18.20 -14.72 -12.93
CA HIS A 87 -17.65 -15.99 -13.38
C HIS A 87 -18.71 -17.09 -13.23
N PRO A 88 -19.68 -17.19 -14.16
CA PRO A 88 -20.66 -18.27 -14.13
C PRO A 88 -19.94 -19.63 -14.16
N GLY A 89 -20.21 -20.49 -13.18
CA GLY A 89 -19.57 -21.81 -13.11
C GLY A 89 -19.23 -22.24 -11.67
N PRO A 90 -18.03 -22.80 -11.43
CA PRO A 90 -17.67 -23.31 -10.12
C PRO A 90 -17.70 -22.22 -9.04
N SER A 91 -18.23 -22.58 -7.87
CA SER A 91 -18.36 -21.73 -6.69
C SER A 91 -17.04 -21.04 -6.31
N VAL A 92 -17.12 -19.85 -5.69
CA VAL A 92 -15.95 -19.17 -5.12
C VAL A 92 -15.24 -20.05 -4.07
N HIS A 93 -15.99 -20.91 -3.38
CA HIS A 93 -15.51 -21.76 -2.29
C HIS A 93 -14.69 -22.97 -2.76
N VAL A 94 -14.72 -23.29 -4.06
CA VAL A 94 -13.88 -24.34 -4.66
C VAL A 94 -12.68 -23.77 -5.41
N GLN A 95 -12.53 -22.44 -5.43
CA GLN A 95 -11.38 -21.78 -6.04
C GLN A 95 -10.15 -21.89 -5.16
N ARG A 96 -8.99 -21.75 -5.79
CA ARG A 96 -7.73 -21.65 -5.06
C ARG A 96 -7.63 -20.29 -4.36
N TRP A 97 -7.01 -20.29 -3.19
CA TRP A 97 -6.58 -19.05 -2.54
C TRP A 97 -5.65 -18.27 -3.48
N PRO A 98 -5.83 -16.94 -3.63
CA PRO A 98 -5.02 -16.15 -4.55
C PRO A 98 -3.56 -16.09 -4.07
N ARG A 99 -2.63 -16.09 -5.02
CA ARG A 99 -1.20 -15.90 -4.76
C ARG A 99 -0.79 -14.48 -5.09
N TRP A 100 0.15 -13.92 -4.33
CA TRP A 100 0.69 -12.61 -4.62
C TRP A 100 1.95 -12.70 -5.48
N ASP A 101 2.21 -11.64 -6.25
CA ASP A 101 3.45 -11.40 -6.98
C ASP A 101 4.31 -10.46 -6.11
N GLU A 102 5.50 -10.92 -5.72
CA GLU A 102 6.43 -10.16 -4.87
C GLU A 102 6.90 -8.87 -5.55
N GLU A 103 7.17 -8.89 -6.86
CA GLU A 103 7.62 -7.71 -7.59
C GLU A 103 6.50 -6.68 -7.69
N ALA A 104 5.27 -7.14 -7.93
CA ALA A 104 4.12 -6.24 -7.95
C ALA A 104 3.82 -5.66 -6.57
N ALA A 105 4.04 -6.42 -5.49
CA ALA A 105 3.78 -6.00 -4.11
C ALA A 105 4.83 -5.03 -3.55
N LYS A 106 6.00 -4.87 -4.20
CA LYS A 106 7.05 -3.94 -3.75
C LYS A 106 6.56 -2.50 -3.74
N GLU A 107 6.89 -1.79 -2.66
CA GLU A 107 6.78 -0.32 -2.63
C GLU A 107 7.84 0.23 -3.59
N ASP A 108 7.45 1.11 -4.53
CA ASP A 108 8.43 1.88 -5.32
C ASP A 108 8.89 3.12 -4.55
N VAL A 109 7.96 3.67 -3.77
CA VAL A 109 8.09 4.94 -3.06
C VAL A 109 7.57 4.74 -1.66
N VAL A 110 8.36 5.16 -0.67
CA VAL A 110 8.00 5.22 0.74
C VAL A 110 7.80 6.68 1.15
N THR A 111 6.91 6.92 2.11
CA THR A 111 6.84 8.23 2.77
C THR A 111 7.85 8.28 3.90
N LEU A 112 8.91 9.05 3.72
CA LEU A 112 9.91 9.37 4.73
C LEU A 112 9.34 10.44 5.68
N VAL A 113 9.06 10.05 6.92
CA VAL A 113 8.66 10.99 7.98
C VAL A 113 9.91 11.66 8.53
N VAL A 114 9.94 13.00 8.54
CA VAL A 114 11.06 13.76 9.08
C VAL A 114 10.68 14.42 10.40
N GLN A 115 11.51 14.23 11.41
CA GLN A 115 11.34 14.76 12.76
C GLN A 115 12.51 15.66 13.15
N VAL A 116 12.22 16.66 14.00
CA VAL A 116 13.22 17.48 14.69
C VAL A 116 12.94 17.41 16.19
N ASN A 117 13.90 16.90 16.96
CA ASN A 117 13.75 16.57 18.39
C ASN A 117 12.46 15.78 18.68
N GLY A 118 12.19 14.75 17.85
CA GLY A 118 11.04 13.85 18.00
C GLY A 118 9.68 14.40 17.53
N LYS A 119 9.60 15.67 17.10
CA LYS A 119 8.35 16.26 16.54
C LYS A 119 8.37 16.18 15.03
N VAL A 120 7.28 15.70 14.41
CA VAL A 120 7.14 15.62 12.93
C VAL A 120 7.15 17.00 12.31
N ARG A 121 8.05 17.22 11.34
CA ARG A 121 8.22 18.48 10.60
C ARG A 121 8.07 18.31 9.09
N GLY A 122 8.26 17.12 8.55
CA GLY A 122 8.10 16.89 7.11
C GLY A 122 7.61 15.48 6.81
N LYS A 123 7.05 15.33 5.61
CA LYS A 123 6.82 14.04 4.96
C LYS A 123 7.31 14.16 3.53
N ILE A 124 8.21 13.28 3.12
CA ILE A 124 8.85 13.32 1.80
C ILE A 124 8.59 11.98 1.12
N GLU A 125 8.22 12.01 -0.15
CA GLU A 125 8.20 10.80 -0.96
C GLU A 125 9.62 10.47 -1.43
N ALA A 126 10.10 9.27 -1.12
CA ALA A 126 11.44 8.81 -1.44
C ALA A 126 11.38 7.40 -2.04
N PRO A 127 12.34 6.98 -2.89
CA PRO A 127 12.41 5.59 -3.36
C PRO A 127 12.41 4.61 -2.19
N ALA A 128 11.69 3.49 -2.30
CA ALA A 128 11.59 2.52 -1.20
C ALA A 128 12.93 1.88 -0.82
N ASN A 129 13.89 1.88 -1.75
CA ASN A 129 15.25 1.41 -1.58
C ASN A 129 16.24 2.54 -1.28
N ILE A 130 15.77 3.72 -0.85
CA ILE A 130 16.65 4.84 -0.53
C ILE A 130 17.63 4.44 0.57
N ASP A 131 18.92 4.72 0.34
CA ASP A 131 19.94 4.50 1.35
C ASP A 131 19.90 5.58 2.44
N GLU A 132 20.59 5.31 3.55
CA GLU A 132 20.61 6.21 4.71
C GLU A 132 21.18 7.60 4.39
N ALA A 133 22.17 7.69 3.50
CA ALA A 133 22.80 8.94 3.14
C ALA A 133 21.85 9.82 2.32
N ALA A 134 21.23 9.26 1.28
CA ALA A 134 20.26 9.94 0.46
C ALA A 134 19.00 10.32 1.26
N ALA A 135 18.54 9.47 2.17
CA ALA A 135 17.41 9.77 3.05
C ALA A 135 17.70 10.96 3.98
N ARG A 136 18.93 11.02 4.50
CA ARG A 136 19.39 12.15 5.31
C ARG A 136 19.45 13.45 4.50
N GLU A 137 19.99 13.40 3.28
CA GLU A 137 20.07 14.58 2.41
C GLU A 137 18.68 15.13 2.07
N LEU A 138 17.76 14.26 1.66
CA LEU A 138 16.37 14.66 1.39
C LEU A 138 15.71 15.27 2.62
N ALA A 139 15.88 14.65 3.80
CA ALA A 139 15.31 15.14 5.05
C ALA A 139 15.85 16.52 5.44
N LEU A 140 17.16 16.74 5.25
CA LEU A 140 17.77 18.03 5.51
C LEU A 140 17.34 19.06 4.47
N ALA A 141 17.11 18.70 3.21
CA ALA A 141 16.68 19.64 2.17
C ALA A 141 15.21 20.09 2.30
N GLU A 142 14.42 19.47 3.20
CA GLU A 142 12.99 19.77 3.31
C GLU A 142 12.75 21.19 3.87
N PRO A 143 11.95 22.03 3.19
CA PRO A 143 11.79 23.44 3.57
C PRO A 143 11.30 23.68 5.00
N ASN A 144 10.34 22.90 5.50
CA ASN A 144 9.86 23.08 6.85
C ASN A 144 10.86 22.60 7.89
N VAL A 145 11.62 21.53 7.61
CA VAL A 145 12.73 21.07 8.45
C VAL A 145 13.79 22.16 8.56
N GLN A 146 14.24 22.75 7.44
CA GLN A 146 15.22 23.84 7.43
C GLN A 146 14.85 24.98 8.39
N ARG A 147 13.59 25.44 8.36
CA ARG A 147 13.07 26.46 9.29
C ARG A 147 13.20 26.07 10.77
N HIS A 148 13.12 24.78 11.08
CA HIS A 148 13.26 24.26 12.44
C HIS A 148 14.72 24.00 12.85
N LEU A 149 15.66 24.03 11.89
CA LEU A 149 17.09 23.91 12.09
C LEU A 149 17.82 25.27 12.16
N GLU A 150 17.17 26.36 11.74
CA GLU A 150 17.71 27.73 11.84
C GLU A 150 18.27 28.01 13.25
N ASP A 151 19.49 28.57 13.27
CA ASP A 151 20.28 28.91 14.47
C ASP A 151 20.56 27.75 15.44
N LYS A 152 20.46 26.50 14.98
CA LYS A 152 20.72 25.31 15.81
C LYS A 152 21.85 24.45 15.26
N VAL A 153 22.61 23.87 16.19
CA VAL A 153 23.63 22.89 15.84
C VAL A 153 22.99 21.50 15.75
N ILE A 154 23.21 20.82 14.62
CA ILE A 154 22.80 19.43 14.44
C ILE A 154 23.76 18.54 15.24
N ARG A 155 23.25 17.87 16.27
CA ARG A 155 24.01 16.94 17.11
C ARG A 155 24.05 15.53 16.53
N LYS A 156 22.93 15.09 15.95
CA LYS A 156 22.77 13.73 15.41
C LYS A 156 21.66 13.69 14.38
N VAL A 157 21.82 12.85 13.36
CA VAL A 157 20.74 12.44 12.47
C VAL A 157 20.59 10.93 12.58
N ILE A 158 19.36 10.46 12.79
CA ILE A 158 19.04 9.04 12.97
C ILE A 158 18.07 8.64 11.86
N VAL A 159 18.46 7.67 11.03
CA VAL A 159 17.58 7.08 10.02
C VAL A 159 17.13 5.70 10.51
N ALA A 160 15.83 5.44 10.46
CA ALA A 160 15.25 4.18 10.93
C ALA A 160 14.31 3.58 9.87
N GLY A 161 14.60 2.32 9.52
CA GLY A 161 13.74 1.48 8.68
C GLY A 161 13.37 2.06 7.31
N GLY A 162 14.19 2.98 6.76
CA GLY A 162 13.94 3.65 5.49
C GLY A 162 12.68 4.55 5.46
N LYS A 163 11.99 4.73 6.59
CA LYS A 163 10.69 5.45 6.69
C LYS A 163 10.71 6.61 7.69
N LEU A 164 11.77 6.77 8.47
CA LEU A 164 11.90 7.82 9.49
C LEU A 164 13.31 8.43 9.48
N VAL A 165 13.38 9.76 9.49
CA VAL A 165 14.60 10.53 9.80
C VAL A 165 14.32 11.44 10.99
N ASN A 166 15.06 11.28 12.08
CA ASN A 166 14.99 12.17 13.25
C ASN A 166 16.27 12.96 13.40
N ILE A 167 16.15 14.29 13.40
CA ILE A 167 17.25 15.23 13.51
C ILE A 167 17.26 15.78 14.93
N VAL A 168 18.35 15.52 15.65
CA VAL A 168 18.56 15.99 17.02
C VAL A 168 19.35 17.30 16.96
N VAL A 169 18.79 18.35 17.54
CA VAL A 169 19.35 19.70 17.58
C VAL A 169 19.46 20.24 19.00
N GLY A 170 20.51 21.02 19.26
CA GLY A 170 20.81 21.69 20.54
C GLY A 170 22.28 22.08 20.66
#